data_AF-K1ZX35-F1
#
_entry.id   AF-K1ZX35-F1
#
_cell.length_a   1.000
_cell.length_b   1.000
_cell.length_c   1.000
_cell.angle_alpha   90.00
_cell.angle_beta   90.00
_cell.angle_gamma   90.00
#
_symmetry.space_group_name_H-M   'P 1'
#
loop_
_entity.id
_entity.type
_entity.pdbx_description
1 polymer ?
#
loop_
_entity_poly.entity_id
_entity_poly.type
_entity_poly.pdbx_seq_one_letter_code
_entity_poly.pdbx_strand_id
1 'polypeptide(L)'
;MLLEERDNGRLVGCYRLLPIAAGASLRHSYAGQAYDLSALEDYGGAKLELGRFCLDPDCHDPDILRLAWAAMTRIVDAGGVKLLFGCSSFDGAAPGRHQVALALLRNHLA
;
A
#
# COMPACT_ATOMS: atom_id res chain seq x y z
N MET A 1 -11.35 0.49 -2.55
CA MET A 1 -11.36 0.78 -3.99
C MET A 1 -11.47 -0.54 -4.72
N LEU A 2 -12.42 -0.61 -5.64
CA LEU A 2 -12.65 -1.76 -6.51
C LEU A 2 -12.21 -1.38 -7.93
N LEU A 3 -11.61 -2.33 -8.63
CA LEU A 3 -11.23 -2.22 -10.03
C LEU A 3 -12.18 -3.13 -10.80
N GLU A 4 -12.97 -2.54 -11.70
CA GLU A 4 -14.04 -3.22 -12.42
C GLU A 4 -13.89 -2.98 -13.93
N GLU A 5 -14.12 -4.02 -14.71
CA GLU A 5 -14.33 -3.88 -16.16
C GLU A 5 -15.59 -3.08 -16.43
N ARG A 6 -15.51 -2.08 -17.32
CA ARG A 6 -16.63 -1.18 -17.60
C ARG A 6 -17.80 -1.87 -18.27
N ASP A 7 -17.51 -2.86 -19.12
CA ASP A 7 -18.51 -3.45 -20.01
C ASP A 7 -19.44 -4.45 -19.29
N ASN A 8 -18.92 -5.15 -18.29
CA ASN A 8 -19.62 -6.24 -17.61
C ASN A 8 -19.61 -6.12 -16.06
N GLY A 9 -18.91 -5.14 -15.48
CA GLY A 9 -18.79 -4.95 -14.04
C GLY A 9 -17.94 -6.02 -13.33
N ARG A 10 -17.17 -6.82 -14.07
CA ARG A 10 -16.33 -7.87 -13.49
C ARG A 10 -15.24 -7.25 -12.63
N LEU A 11 -15.15 -7.68 -11.37
CA LEU A 11 -14.07 -7.29 -10.47
C LEU A 11 -12.75 -7.91 -10.93
N VAL A 12 -11.76 -7.07 -11.20
CA VAL A 12 -10.41 -7.48 -11.63
C VAL A 12 -9.34 -7.18 -10.58
N GLY A 13 -9.71 -6.51 -9.50
CA GLY A 13 -8.83 -6.24 -8.38
C GLY A 13 -9.42 -5.29 -7.35
N CYS A 14 -8.68 -5.07 -6.27
CA CYS A 14 -9.07 -4.15 -5.23
C CYS A 14 -7.85 -3.66 -4.43
N TYR A 15 -8.05 -2.57 -3.71
CA TYR A 15 -7.13 -2.09 -2.69
C TYR A 15 -7.87 -1.23 -1.67
N ARG A 16 -7.32 -1.09 -0.46
CA ARG A 16 -7.86 -0.26 0.61
C ARG A 16 -6.92 0.90 0.90
N LEU A 17 -7.52 2.06 1.11
CA LEU A 17 -6.84 3.28 1.52
C LEU A 17 -7.41 3.75 2.85
N LEU A 18 -6.54 4.13 3.79
CA LEU A 18 -6.91 4.78 5.03
C LEU A 18 -6.16 6.12 5.13
N PRO A 19 -6.85 7.25 4.91
CA PRO A 19 -6.27 8.58 5.11
C PRO A 19 -6.05 8.85 6.60
N ILE A 20 -4.90 9.43 6.93
CA ILE A 20 -4.51 9.79 8.29
C ILE A 20 -4.07 11.24 8.27
N ALA A 21 -4.74 12.08 9.07
CA ALA A 21 -4.43 13.50 9.15
C ALA A 21 -3.03 13.75 9.72
N ALA A 22 -2.46 14.92 9.44
CA ALA A 22 -1.20 15.34 10.04
C ALA A 22 -1.31 15.36 11.58
N GLY A 23 -0.32 14.79 12.27
CA GLY A 23 -0.30 14.68 13.73
C GLY A 23 -1.23 13.62 14.34
N ALA A 24 -2.03 12.90 13.54
CA ALA A 24 -2.81 11.78 14.03
C ALA A 24 -1.92 10.54 14.28
N SER A 25 -2.24 9.77 15.31
CA SER A 25 -1.49 8.56 15.66
C SER A 25 -1.65 7.45 14.62
N LEU A 26 -0.54 6.77 14.33
CA LEU A 26 -0.50 5.63 13.42
C LEU A 26 -0.96 4.33 14.08
N ARG A 27 -1.12 4.29 15.41
CA ARG A 27 -1.46 3.08 16.19
C ARG A 27 -2.80 2.45 15.80
N HIS A 28 -3.71 3.22 15.22
CA HIS A 28 -5.01 2.73 14.78
C HIS A 28 -4.99 2.18 13.35
N SER A 29 -3.93 2.43 12.58
CA SER A 29 -3.73 1.83 11.25
C SER A 29 -3.49 0.32 11.36
N TYR A 30 -3.70 -0.42 10.28
CA TYR A 30 -3.47 -1.87 10.30
C TYR A 30 -1.99 -2.20 10.55
N ALA A 31 -1.08 -1.50 9.86
CA ALA A 31 0.35 -1.65 10.03
C ALA A 31 0.79 -1.22 11.45
N GLY A 32 0.23 -0.13 12.00
CA GLY A 32 0.56 0.34 13.35
C GLY A 32 0.04 -0.55 14.49
N GLN A 33 -0.86 -1.48 14.20
CA GLN A 33 -1.27 -2.53 15.14
C GLN A 33 -0.32 -3.74 15.13
N ALA A 34 0.47 -3.92 14.08
CA ALA A 34 1.35 -5.07 13.88
C ALA A 34 2.84 -4.74 14.01
N TYR A 35 3.21 -3.48 13.76
CA TYR A 35 4.59 -3.02 13.70
C TYR A 35 4.76 -1.71 14.49
N ASP A 36 5.96 -1.48 15.01
CA ASP A 36 6.32 -0.19 15.59
C ASP A 36 6.56 0.83 14.46
N LEU A 37 5.65 1.81 14.37
CA LEU A 37 5.71 2.91 13.39
C LEU A 37 6.09 4.25 14.02
N SER A 38 6.64 4.26 15.24
CA SER A 38 7.05 5.48 15.96
C SER A 38 7.93 6.40 15.10
N ALA A 39 8.86 5.82 14.32
CA ALA A 39 9.74 6.56 13.42
C ALA A 39 8.99 7.34 12.30
N LEU A 40 7.74 6.97 12.01
CA LEU A 40 6.89 7.63 11.03
C LEU A 40 5.90 8.61 11.67
N GLU A 41 5.70 8.59 12.99
CA GLU A 41 4.73 9.48 13.67
C GLU A 41 5.10 10.95 13.46
N ASP A 42 6.39 11.29 13.57
CA ASP A 42 6.92 12.64 13.40
C ASP A 42 7.02 13.10 11.94
N TYR A 43 6.73 12.22 10.97
CA TYR A 43 6.75 12.61 9.56
C TYR A 43 5.67 13.66 9.29
N GLY A 44 6.10 14.82 8.78
CA GLY A 44 5.23 15.97 8.56
C GLY A 44 4.15 15.71 7.51
N GLY A 45 2.92 16.12 7.82
CA GLY A 45 1.80 16.11 6.88
C GLY A 45 0.91 14.86 6.95
N ALA A 46 -0.12 14.86 6.09
CA ALA A 46 -1.08 13.78 5.99
C ALA A 46 -0.42 12.52 5.41
N LYS A 47 -0.90 11.37 5.86
CA LYS A 47 -0.38 10.05 5.50
C LYS A 47 -1.51 9.22 4.91
N LEU A 48 -1.18 8.23 4.10
CA LEU A 48 -2.15 7.32 3.51
C LEU A 48 -1.65 5.89 3.70
N GLU A 49 -2.39 5.08 4.45
CA GLU A 49 -2.11 3.64 4.52
C GLU A 49 -2.73 2.95 3.31
N LEU A 50 -1.91 2.24 2.55
CA LEU A 50 -2.30 1.33 1.47
C LEU A 50 -2.24 -0.11 1.99
N GLY A 51 -3.28 -0.88 1.71
CA GLY A 51 -3.28 -2.32 2.00
C GLY A 51 -4.30 -3.09 1.18
N ARG A 52 -4.28 -4.42 1.32
CA ARG A 52 -5.20 -5.34 0.60
C ARG A 52 -5.17 -5.13 -0.91
N PHE A 53 -4.00 -4.78 -1.47
CA PHE A 53 -3.84 -4.63 -2.91
C PHE A 53 -3.79 -6.03 -3.51
N CYS A 54 -4.86 -6.40 -4.22
CA CYS A 54 -5.02 -7.71 -4.84
C CYS A 54 -5.53 -7.53 -6.26
N LEU A 55 -5.08 -8.40 -7.17
CA LEU A 55 -5.62 -8.53 -8.52
C LEU A 55 -6.25 -9.91 -8.67
N ASP A 56 -7.22 -10.03 -9.56
CA ASP A 56 -7.71 -11.33 -10.01
C ASP A 56 -6.54 -12.09 -10.67
N PRO A 57 -6.23 -13.33 -10.25
CA PRO A 57 -5.10 -14.09 -10.78
C PRO A 57 -5.19 -14.37 -12.28
N ASP A 58 -6.39 -14.40 -12.87
CA ASP A 58 -6.59 -14.61 -14.31
C ASP A 58 -6.47 -13.29 -15.11
N CYS A 59 -6.31 -12.16 -14.41
CA CYS A 59 -6.12 -10.85 -15.01
C CYS A 59 -4.65 -10.45 -15.07
N HIS A 60 -4.09 -10.47 -16.28
CA HIS A 60 -2.69 -10.11 -16.53
C HIS A 60 -2.52 -8.78 -17.26
N ASP A 61 -3.61 -8.03 -17.47
CA ASP A 61 -3.54 -6.73 -18.14
C ASP A 61 -2.78 -5.71 -17.27
N PRO A 62 -1.60 -5.22 -17.71
CA PRO A 62 -0.81 -4.27 -16.94
C PRO A 62 -1.51 -2.91 -16.74
N ASP A 63 -2.51 -2.58 -17.56
CA ASP A 63 -3.26 -1.34 -17.41
C ASP A 63 -4.13 -1.32 -16.15
N ILE A 64 -4.52 -2.49 -15.61
CA ILE A 64 -5.24 -2.58 -14.33
C ILE A 64 -4.40 -1.93 -13.21
N LEU A 65 -3.12 -2.28 -13.15
CA LEU A 65 -2.17 -1.71 -12.18
C LEU A 65 -1.94 -0.22 -12.44
N ARG A 66 -1.74 0.19 -13.70
CA ARG A 66 -1.53 1.60 -14.05
C ARG A 66 -2.71 2.47 -13.65
N LEU A 67 -3.93 2.00 -13.91
CA LEU A 67 -5.17 2.69 -13.55
C LEU A 67 -5.36 2.78 -12.03
N ALA A 68 -5.05 1.70 -11.31
CA ALA A 68 -5.08 1.70 -9.84
C ALA A 68 -4.14 2.75 -9.26
N TRP A 69 -2.89 2.81 -9.76
CA TRP A 69 -1.92 3.83 -9.36
C TRP A 69 -2.37 5.24 -9.75
N ALA A 70 -2.86 5.47 -10.97
CA ALA A 70 -3.36 6.78 -11.40
C ALA A 70 -4.56 7.27 -10.57
N ALA A 71 -5.45 6.36 -10.16
CA ALA A 71 -6.53 6.69 -9.24
C ALA A 71 -6.01 7.03 -7.83
N MET A 72 -5.03 6.27 -7.33
CA MET A 72 -4.41 6.52 -6.04
C MET A 72 -3.64 7.85 -6.00
N THR A 73 -2.89 8.20 -7.05
CA THR A 73 -2.16 9.47 -7.15
C THR A 73 -3.12 10.66 -7.03
N ARG A 74 -4.28 10.61 -7.68
CA ARG A 74 -5.30 11.66 -7.53
C ARG A 74 -5.81 11.82 -6.09
N ILE A 75 -5.92 10.73 -5.34
CA ILE A 75 -6.30 10.75 -3.92
C ILE A 75 -5.18 11.34 -3.07
N VAL A 76 -3.92 10.97 -3.36
CA VAL A 76 -2.73 11.51 -2.71
C VAL A 76 -2.64 13.02 -2.91
N ASP A 77 -2.79 13.49 -4.16
CA ASP A 77 -2.72 14.91 -4.51
C ASP A 77 -3.86 15.71 -3.87
N ALA A 78 -5.11 15.22 -3.99
CA ALA A 78 -6.28 15.89 -3.42
C ALA A 78 -6.23 15.94 -1.88
N GLY A 79 -5.67 14.91 -1.23
CA GLY A 79 -5.51 14.85 0.22
C GLY A 79 -4.26 15.57 0.75
N GLY A 80 -3.40 16.11 -0.13
CA GLY A 80 -2.11 16.68 0.26
C GLY A 80 -1.22 15.67 1.00
N VAL A 81 -1.36 14.38 0.70
CA VAL A 81 -0.65 13.28 1.36
C VAL A 81 0.86 13.43 1.11
N LYS A 82 1.64 13.34 2.18
CA LYS A 82 3.10 13.48 2.17
C LYS A 82 3.83 12.14 2.31
N LEU A 83 3.12 11.10 2.75
CA LEU A 83 3.64 9.75 2.89
C LEU A 83 2.58 8.71 2.57
N LEU A 84 2.89 7.82 1.62
CA LEU A 84 2.18 6.58 1.41
C LEU A 84 2.93 5.47 2.14
N PHE A 85 2.24 4.69 2.97
CA PHE A 85 2.84 3.58 3.72
C PHE A 85 1.91 2.37 3.75
N GLY A 86 2.41 1.24 4.23
CA GLY A 86 1.65 0.01 4.39
C GLY A 86 2.56 -1.15 4.76
N CYS A 87 2.00 -2.35 4.83
CA CYS A 87 2.77 -3.57 5.02
C CYS A 87 2.38 -4.62 3.97
N SER A 88 3.35 -5.40 3.54
CA SER A 88 3.16 -6.55 2.65
C SER A 88 3.95 -7.75 3.18
N SER A 89 3.53 -8.94 2.77
CA SER A 89 4.17 -10.21 3.15
C SER A 89 4.92 -10.81 1.97
N PHE A 90 5.98 -11.56 2.28
CA PHE A 90 6.55 -12.49 1.33
C PHE A 90 5.72 -13.78 1.26
N ASP A 91 5.84 -14.53 0.16
CA ASP A 91 5.28 -15.86 0.06
C ASP A 91 5.97 -16.82 1.05
N GLY A 92 5.20 -17.35 2.00
CA GLY A 92 5.70 -18.19 3.09
C GLY A 92 6.63 -17.46 4.07
N ALA A 93 7.04 -18.18 5.12
CA ALA A 93 7.78 -17.61 6.25
C ALA A 93 9.26 -18.03 6.32
N ALA A 94 9.79 -18.72 5.31
CA ALA A 94 11.17 -19.19 5.30
C ALA A 94 12.12 -18.06 4.84
N PRO A 95 12.91 -17.42 5.74
CA PRO A 95 13.73 -16.26 5.38
C PRO A 95 14.78 -16.61 4.32
N GLY A 96 15.24 -17.87 4.33
CA GLY A 96 16.18 -18.40 3.35
C GLY A 96 15.73 -18.26 1.89
N ARG A 97 14.41 -18.24 1.61
CA ARG A 97 13.84 -18.06 0.27
C ARG A 97 13.85 -16.60 -0.20
N HIS A 98 13.96 -15.66 0.74
CA HIS A 98 13.82 -14.22 0.49
C HIS A 98 15.11 -13.44 0.74
N GLN A 99 16.25 -14.12 0.89
CA GLN A 99 17.54 -13.52 1.28
C GLN A 99 17.93 -12.34 0.40
N VAL A 100 17.76 -12.44 -0.92
CA VAL A 100 18.11 -11.36 -1.87
C VAL A 100 17.23 -10.13 -1.63
N ALA A 101 15.91 -10.32 -1.51
CA ALA A 101 14.99 -9.23 -1.26
C ALA A 101 15.24 -8.57 0.11
N LEU A 102 15.49 -9.38 1.15
CA LEU A 102 15.83 -8.88 2.49
C LEU A 102 17.17 -8.13 2.50
N ALA A 103 18.17 -8.59 1.74
CA ALA A 103 19.43 -7.88 1.61
C ALA A 103 19.28 -6.53 0.89
N LEU A 104 18.44 -6.46 -0.15
CA LEU A 104 18.09 -5.19 -0.80
C LEU A 104 17.40 -4.24 0.19
N LEU A 105 16.39 -4.71 0.93
CA LEU A 105 15.69 -3.89 1.91
C LEU A 105 16.65 -3.33 2.97
N ARG A 106 17.59 -4.14 3.48
CA ARG A 106 18.61 -3.66 4.43
C ARG A 106 19.42 -2.47 3.88
N ASN A 107 19.72 -2.45 2.59
CA ASN A 107 20.51 -1.39 1.96
C ASN A 107 19.69 -0.13 1.62
N HIS A 108 18.37 -0.22 1.64
CA HIS A 108 17.46 0.89 1.26
C HIS A 108 16.64 1.44 2.44
N LEU A 109 16.83 0.90 3.66
CA LEU A 109 16.17 1.34 4.89
C LEU A 109 17.10 2.19 5.81
N ALA A 110 18.11 2.85 5.23
CA ALA A 110 19.04 3.73 5.94
C ALA A 110 18.58 5.20 5.94
#